data_AF-A0A9E2R735-F1
#
_entry.id   AF-A0A9E2R735-F1
#
_cell.length_a   1.000
_cell.length_b   1.000
_cell.length_c   1.000
_cell.angle_alpha   90.00
_cell.angle_beta   90.00
_cell.angle_gamma   90.00
#
_symmetry.space_group_name_H-M   'P 1'
#
loop_
_entity.id
_entity.type
_entity.pdbx_description
1 polymer ?
#
loop_
_entity_poly.entity_id
_entity_poly.type
_entity_poly.pdbx_seq_one_letter_code
_entity_poly.pdbx_strand_id
1 'polypeptide(L)'
;MKPLTSYTCRLTTEQAAALEQHLRAHAFEFRTVPYARFAAAGNQLTVVFYASGKLVVQGKGTQEFIEFVLEPEILKEARLGYEAVLNPELLV
;
A
#
# COMPACT_ATOMS: atom_id res chain seq x y z
N MET A 1 -7.00 -19.99 -1.06
CA MET A 1 -7.51 -18.66 -1.49
C MET A 1 -6.59 -18.09 -2.56
N LYS A 2 -7.10 -17.27 -3.48
CA LYS A 2 -6.22 -16.54 -4.42
C LYS A 2 -5.54 -15.38 -3.66
N PRO A 3 -4.24 -15.14 -3.85
CA PRO A 3 -3.54 -14.06 -3.17
C PRO A 3 -4.11 -12.70 -3.58
N LEU A 4 -4.08 -11.74 -2.65
CA LEU A 4 -4.55 -10.37 -2.91
C LEU A 4 -3.65 -9.72 -3.97
N THR A 5 -4.27 -9.21 -5.05
CA THR A 5 -3.55 -8.56 -6.16
C THR A 5 -3.81 -7.07 -6.29
N SER A 6 -4.67 -6.51 -5.45
CA SER A 6 -4.97 -5.07 -5.42
C SER A 6 -5.36 -4.68 -4.00
N TYR A 7 -4.78 -3.61 -3.49
CA TYR A 7 -5.10 -3.03 -2.18
C TYR A 7 -5.16 -1.52 -2.27
N THR A 8 -6.10 -0.90 -1.56
CA THR A 8 -6.20 0.55 -1.48
C THR A 8 -6.47 1.00 -0.06
N CYS A 9 -5.80 2.06 0.36
CA CYS A 9 -6.09 2.72 1.63
C CYS A 9 -5.81 4.22 1.52
N ARG A 10 -6.03 4.96 2.62
CA ARG A 10 -5.54 6.33 2.77
C ARG A 10 -4.30 6.34 3.64
N LEU A 11 -3.36 7.22 3.31
CA LEU A 11 -2.17 7.49 4.12
C LEU A 11 -2.15 8.95 4.59
N THR A 12 -1.58 9.20 5.76
CA THR A 12 -1.17 10.55 6.16
C THR A 12 0.04 11.02 5.36
N THR A 13 0.40 12.30 5.48
CA THR A 13 1.59 12.85 4.81
C THR A 13 2.87 12.16 5.31
N GLU A 14 2.95 11.89 6.61
CA GLU A 14 4.10 11.25 7.25
C GLU A 14 4.25 9.79 6.78
N GLN A 15 3.13 9.05 6.74
CA GLN A 15 3.11 7.68 6.22
C GLN A 15 3.47 7.62 4.74
N ALA A 16 2.96 8.56 3.93
CA ALA A 16 3.31 8.64 2.52
C ALA A 16 4.80 8.95 2.30
N ALA A 17 5.39 9.83 3.11
CA ALA A 17 6.82 10.12 3.04
C ALA A 17 7.68 8.92 3.42
N ALA A 18 7.30 8.18 4.48
CA ALA A 18 7.96 6.94 4.87
C ALA A 18 7.88 5.87 3.77
N LEU A 19 6.71 5.71 3.15
CA LEU A 19 6.52 4.79 2.04
C LEU A 19 7.39 5.17 0.83
N GLU A 20 7.43 6.45 0.47
CA GLU A 20 8.28 6.91 -0.64
C GLU A 20 9.77 6.62 -0.37
N GLN A 21 10.24 6.85 0.85
CA GLN A 21 11.60 6.52 1.26
C GLN A 21 11.89 5.02 1.17
N HIS A 22 10.97 4.17 1.66
CA HIS A 22 11.10 2.71 1.55
C HIS A 22 11.24 2.29 0.07
N LEU A 23 10.39 2.79 -0.82
CA LEU A 23 10.42 2.46 -2.25
C LEU A 23 11.75 2.88 -2.91
N ARG A 24 12.30 4.05 -2.53
CA ARG A 24 13.62 4.51 -3.01
C ARG A 24 14.76 3.61 -2.53
N ALA A 25 14.70 3.13 -1.29
CA ALA A 25 15.72 2.26 -0.72
C ALA A 25 15.71 0.83 -1.32
N HIS A 26 14.56 0.37 -1.81
CA HIS A 26 14.36 -1.00 -2.30
C HIS A 26 14.30 -1.11 -3.83
N ALA A 27 14.99 -0.21 -4.54
CA ALA A 27 15.18 -0.24 -5.99
C ALA A 27 13.88 -0.26 -6.82
N PHE A 28 12.80 0.35 -6.33
CA PHE A 28 11.62 0.57 -7.16
C PHE A 28 11.90 1.63 -8.23
N GLU A 29 11.40 1.39 -9.44
CA GLU A 29 11.48 2.33 -10.56
C GLU A 29 10.36 3.37 -10.44
N PHE A 30 10.75 4.62 -10.22
CA PHE A 30 9.81 5.73 -10.12
C PHE A 30 9.37 6.22 -11.51
N ARG A 31 8.09 6.57 -11.63
CA ARG A 31 7.49 7.11 -12.84
C ARG A 31 6.49 8.21 -12.53
N THR A 32 6.28 9.08 -13.51
CA THR A 32 5.26 10.13 -13.40
C THR A 32 3.90 9.57 -13.78
N VAL A 33 2.91 9.79 -12.91
CA VAL A 33 1.50 9.46 -13.16
C VAL A 33 0.66 10.73 -12.91
N PRO A 34 -0.31 11.07 -13.77
CA PRO A 34 -1.16 12.24 -13.54
C PRO A 34 -1.80 12.24 -12.16
N TYR A 35 -1.76 13.39 -11.49
CA TYR A 35 -2.34 13.62 -10.16
C TYR A 35 -1.73 12.77 -9.02
N ALA A 36 -0.66 12.01 -9.30
CA ALA A 36 0.10 11.28 -8.30
C ALA A 36 1.16 12.18 -7.65
N ARG A 37 1.35 12.03 -6.34
CA ARG A 37 2.52 12.57 -5.64
C ARG A 37 3.76 11.75 -5.97
N PHE A 38 3.61 10.42 -5.97
CA PHE A 38 4.62 9.50 -6.48
C PHE A 38 3.95 8.24 -7.03
N ALA A 39 4.64 7.61 -7.97
CA ALA A 39 4.31 6.28 -8.43
C ALA A 39 5.62 5.51 -8.66
N ALA A 40 5.64 4.24 -8.28
CA ALA A 40 6.79 3.38 -8.47
C ALA A 40 6.36 1.95 -8.82
N ALA A 41 7.22 1.22 -9.52
CA ALA A 41 7.00 -0.18 -9.86
C ALA A 41 8.25 -1.01 -9.53
N GLY A 42 8.03 -2.23 -9.04
CA GLY A 42 9.10 -3.11 -8.55
C GLY A 42 8.48 -4.34 -7.90
N ASN A 43 9.24 -5.40 -7.70
CA ASN A 43 8.81 -6.61 -6.97
C ASN A 43 7.44 -7.15 -7.42
N GLN A 44 7.18 -7.18 -8.74
CA GLN A 44 5.92 -7.63 -9.35
C GLN A 44 4.67 -6.85 -8.90
N LEU A 45 4.85 -5.61 -8.44
CA LEU A 45 3.77 -4.71 -8.07
C LEU A 45 4.03 -3.27 -8.52
N THR A 46 2.98 -2.47 -8.48
CA THR A 46 2.96 -1.02 -8.68
C THR A 46 2.36 -0.38 -7.44
N VAL A 47 2.97 0.71 -7.01
CA VAL A 47 2.47 1.59 -5.94
C VAL A 47 2.20 2.96 -6.53
N VAL A 48 1.01 3.50 -6.31
CA VAL A 48 0.64 4.87 -6.71
C VAL A 48 0.01 5.58 -5.52
N PHE A 49 0.57 6.72 -5.14
CA PHE A 49 0.00 7.58 -4.12
C PHE A 49 -0.49 8.89 -4.74
N TYR A 50 -1.78 9.14 -4.66
CA TYR A 50 -2.44 10.30 -5.25
C TYR A 50 -2.41 11.52 -4.34
N ALA A 51 -2.47 12.71 -4.93
CA ALA A 51 -2.58 13.97 -4.18
C ALA A 51 -3.80 14.03 -3.24
N SER A 52 -4.83 13.21 -3.50
CA SER A 52 -6.02 13.04 -2.64
C SER A 52 -5.76 12.29 -1.32
N GLY A 53 -4.56 11.73 -1.14
CA GLY A 53 -4.22 10.86 -0.01
C GLY A 53 -4.56 9.38 -0.23
N LYS A 54 -5.06 9.00 -1.40
CA LYS A 54 -5.34 7.60 -1.75
C LYS A 54 -4.07 6.88 -2.19
N LEU A 55 -3.79 5.74 -1.55
CA LEU A 55 -2.79 4.77 -1.98
C LEU A 55 -3.46 3.65 -2.78
N VAL A 56 -2.82 3.25 -3.88
CA VAL A 56 -3.16 2.06 -4.66
C VAL A 56 -1.92 1.20 -4.80
N VAL A 57 -2.03 -0.07 -4.40
CA VAL A 57 -1.01 -1.12 -4.59
C VAL A 57 -1.63 -2.19 -5.48
N GLN A 58 -0.96 -2.55 -6.57
CA GLN A 58 -1.48 -3.54 -7.53
C GLN A 58 -0.38 -4.44 -8.09
N GLY A 59 -0.68 -5.72 -8.26
CA GLY A 59 0.25 -6.71 -8.80
C GLY A 59 0.29 -7.98 -7.96
N LYS A 60 1.09 -8.95 -8.40
CA LYS A 60 1.16 -10.28 -7.76
C LYS A 60 1.82 -10.24 -6.39
N GLY A 61 2.73 -9.29 -6.15
CA GLY A 61 3.39 -9.08 -4.86
C GLY A 61 2.58 -8.26 -3.85
N THR A 62 1.33 -7.90 -4.15
CA THR A 62 0.53 -7.00 -3.29
C THR A 62 0.38 -7.55 -1.89
N GLN A 63 -0.10 -8.79 -1.71
CA GLN A 63 -0.33 -9.36 -0.39
C GLN A 63 0.92 -9.32 0.51
N GLU A 64 2.05 -9.82 0.00
CA GLU A 64 3.33 -9.82 0.72
C GLU A 64 3.78 -8.41 1.09
N PHE A 65 3.64 -7.45 0.17
CA PHE A 65 3.96 -6.06 0.44
C PHE A 65 3.08 -5.45 1.53
N ILE A 66 1.79 -5.81 1.60
CA ILE A 66 0.91 -5.32 2.67
C ILE A 66 1.35 -5.89 4.02
N GLU A 67 1.50 -7.22 4.10
CA GLU A 67 1.77 -7.94 5.35
C GLU A 67 3.16 -7.63 5.94
N PHE A 68 4.18 -7.47 5.09
CA PHE A 68 5.57 -7.34 5.53
C PHE A 68 6.15 -5.94 5.44
N VAL A 69 5.49 -5.00 4.74
CA VAL A 69 5.97 -3.62 4.59
C VAL A 69 4.91 -2.62 5.01
N LEU A 70 3.77 -2.59 4.32
CA LEU A 70 2.81 -1.50 4.49
C LEU A 70 2.25 -1.49 5.92
N GLU A 71 1.80 -2.61 6.44
CA GLU A 71 1.24 -2.71 7.78
C GLU A 71 2.26 -2.48 8.90
N PRO A 72 3.39 -3.20 8.96
CA PRO A 72 4.34 -3.07 10.06
C PRO A 72 5.16 -1.78 10.01
N GLU A 73 5.63 -1.37 8.82
CA GLU A 73 6.58 -0.25 8.71
C GLU A 73 5.90 1.10 8.50
N ILE A 74 4.80 1.13 7.72
CA ILE A 74 4.17 2.38 7.28
C ILE A 74 2.94 2.72 8.12
N LEU A 75 1.98 1.80 8.21
CA LEU A 75 0.72 2.00 8.92
C LEU A 75 0.89 1.84 10.44
N LYS A 76 1.79 0.94 10.85
CA LYS A 76 1.97 0.49 12.24
C LYS A 76 0.73 -0.17 12.83
N GLU A 77 -0.06 -0.83 11.99
CA GLU A 77 -1.26 -1.58 12.36
C GLU A 77 -1.55 -2.68 11.34
N ALA A 78 -2.01 -3.84 11.81
CA ALA A 78 -2.46 -4.94 10.97
C ALA A 78 -3.94 -4.74 10.61
N ARG A 79 -4.28 -4.77 9.31
CA ARG A 79 -5.64 -4.57 8.79
C ARG A 79 -6.12 -5.76 7.98
N LEU A 80 -5.27 -6.34 7.14
CA LEU A 80 -5.59 -7.44 6.25
C LEU A 80 -5.87 -8.72 7.05
N GLY A 81 -7.01 -9.36 6.79
CA GLY A 81 -7.43 -10.57 7.52
C GLY A 81 -8.03 -10.32 8.90
N TYR A 82 -8.08 -9.06 9.35
CA TYR A 82 -8.74 -8.64 10.59
C TYR A 82 -9.99 -7.81 10.33
N GLU A 83 -10.54 -7.83 9.10
CA GLU A 83 -11.65 -6.96 8.72
C GLU A 83 -12.87 -7.18 9.63
N ALA A 84 -13.14 -8.42 10.02
CA ALA A 84 -14.23 -8.81 10.91
C ALA A 84 -14.03 -8.37 12.38
N VAL A 85 -12.77 -8.19 12.80
CA VAL A 85 -12.43 -7.72 14.16
C VAL A 85 -12.45 -6.19 14.20
N LEU A 86 -11.93 -5.55 13.15
CA LEU A 86 -11.86 -4.09 13.05
C LEU A 86 -13.18 -3.44 12.66
N ASN A 87 -14.04 -4.16 11.93
CA ASN A 87 -15.38 -3.72 11.54
C ASN A 87 -16.39 -4.83 11.89
N PRO A 88 -16.76 -4.98 13.16
CA PRO A 88 -17.64 -6.06 13.62
C PRO A 88 -19.03 -6.03 12.94
N GLU A 89 -19.44 -4.88 12.41
CA GLU A 89 -20.66 -4.71 11.62
C GLU A 89 -20.64 -5.37 10.22
N LEU A 90 -19.50 -5.85 9.73
CA LEU A 90 -19.44 -6.66 8.49
C LEU A 90 -19.86 -8.13 8.68
N LEU A 91 -20.03 -8.58 9.93
CA LEU A 91 -20.44 -9.95 10.28
C LEU A 91 -21.97 -10.11 10.46
N VAL A 92 -22.76 -9.07 10.18
CA VAL A 92 -24.20 -9.02 10.43
C VAL A 92 -25.00 -9.24 9.14
#